data_AF-A6GA90-F1
#
_entry.id   AF-A6GA90-F1
#
_cell.length_a   1.000
_cell.length_b   1.000
_cell.length_c   1.000
_cell.angle_alpha   90.00
_cell.angle_beta   90.00
_cell.angle_gamma   90.00
#
_symmetry.space_group_name_H-M   'P 1'
#
loop_
_entity.id
_entity.type
_entity.pdbx_description
1 polymer ?
#
loop_
_entity_poly.entity_id
_entity_poly.type
_entity_poly.pdbx_seq_one_letter_code
_entity_poly.pdbx_strand_id
1 'polypeptide(L)'
;MHRRAWLPASLLVFGLAAPMLSVGDGVTGAVAHAAPTEPGELQQPLETDQNCQSCHDFFTPDDLRADGGPVDPWAWSGSTMASSGRDPVFWAGLAVAKGDHPEETEECVRCHAPRAFLDGQGLVASIDELTLEQREGVSCDACHRMLDDGETPAGNARYALADAAMGDPVPRFGPWDYDPLGPSPQHPWQQDTAFMPSSRMCGTCHDVTTPRERVDDQGVGLGVEFNEQRTYSEWLNSDFAEPGSDFASCQDCHMPVIEGSILGCNMYAGAPHQSGGRRHVLVGSNAPVLEVMKNLYGSRGTGEVDDARIDQSIAWTEAFLREAASLTVEFPDSVDLEAGLPSLPVTVTNESGHKLPTGYSEGRLMWIEVIASYGGVEVWTSGRWDEATRTLEDDAQVRRYEGIAQRWSDGTRNHLLLNDHWALDTRLPPKGLKADFETDPVGDRYTLDADDTWPHTDSVDYSFDAASVDDQTPASGDDDELSVQVRLRYLINTPSYLETLYEDNRINDAGIELEAAFDALPGGGPRVLTIAEAQASVPLTGLAGTGETTDTGESESSGDTSGSDEIGDEAESDSSFQDDGATDQSGCACSSEDQGQGPGEGAPLLSLLGLLGLLGLVAPRRSRG
;
A
#
# COMPACT_ATOMS: atom_id res chain seq x y z
N MET A 1 -88.33 -3.66 -12.27
CA MET A 1 -89.61 -3.94 -11.57
C MET A 1 -89.44 -3.58 -10.09
N HIS A 2 -89.98 -2.43 -9.68
CA HIS A 2 -91.00 -2.28 -8.61
C HIS A 2 -90.60 -2.78 -7.21
N ARG A 3 -90.35 -1.82 -6.30
CA ARG A 3 -91.17 -1.42 -5.11
C ARG A 3 -90.96 -2.36 -3.90
N ARG A 4 -90.28 -1.87 -2.84
CA ARG A 4 -90.84 -1.34 -1.55
C ARG A 4 -91.72 -2.35 -0.81
N ALA A 5 -91.69 -2.55 0.51
CA ALA A 5 -90.92 -2.10 1.68
C ALA A 5 -91.71 -2.61 2.90
N TRP A 6 -91.11 -3.11 3.99
CA TRP A 6 -91.75 -3.09 5.33
C TRP A 6 -90.66 -2.98 6.44
N LEU A 7 -90.74 -1.88 7.19
CA LEU A 7 -90.15 -1.51 8.49
C LEU A 7 -91.38 -1.21 9.40
N PRO A 8 -91.34 -1.27 10.76
CA PRO A 8 -90.52 -0.39 11.63
C PRO A 8 -90.08 -1.03 12.97
N ALA A 9 -89.13 -0.47 13.74
CA ALA A 9 -89.30 0.50 14.85
C ALA A 9 -88.01 0.38 15.72
N SER A 10 -87.37 1.35 16.37
CA SER A 10 -87.57 2.78 16.67
C SER A 10 -86.22 3.41 17.05
N LEU A 11 -86.09 4.73 16.88
CA LEU A 11 -84.99 5.60 17.33
C LEU A 11 -84.87 5.69 18.87
N LEU A 12 -83.65 5.93 19.38
CA LEU A 12 -83.32 7.12 20.21
C LEU A 12 -81.81 7.27 20.45
N VAL A 13 -81.42 8.51 20.74
CA VAL A 13 -80.15 9.19 20.46
C VAL A 13 -79.51 9.69 21.77
N PHE A 14 -78.18 9.57 21.83
CA PHE A 14 -77.15 10.30 22.62
C PHE A 14 -77.08 10.22 24.16
N GLY A 15 -75.84 9.98 24.63
CA GLY A 15 -75.31 10.35 25.94
C GLY A 15 -73.78 10.25 25.95
N LEU A 16 -73.10 11.40 26.02
CA LEU A 16 -71.65 11.56 26.22
C LEU A 16 -71.21 11.09 27.62
N ALA A 17 -70.08 10.39 27.71
CA ALA A 17 -69.17 10.38 28.87
C ALA A 17 -67.77 9.90 28.44
N ALA A 18 -66.75 10.68 28.80
CA ALA A 18 -65.33 10.47 28.50
C ALA A 18 -64.70 9.28 29.26
N PRO A 19 -63.53 8.80 28.82
CA PRO A 19 -62.42 8.78 29.76
C PRO A 19 -61.07 9.27 29.18
N MET A 20 -60.44 10.11 30.01
CA MET A 20 -59.02 10.33 30.27
C MET A 20 -57.96 10.00 29.20
N LEU A 21 -57.27 11.08 28.79
CA LEU A 21 -55.95 11.06 28.17
C LEU A 21 -54.91 10.42 29.10
N SER A 22 -54.13 9.49 28.55
CA SER A 22 -52.72 9.32 28.93
C SER A 22 -51.88 9.77 27.74
N VAL A 23 -51.30 10.96 27.87
CA VAL A 23 -50.21 11.41 26.98
C VAL A 23 -48.97 10.63 27.43
N GLY A 24 -48.67 9.56 26.70
CA GLY A 24 -47.33 9.00 26.68
C GLY A 24 -46.62 9.64 25.50
N ASP A 25 -45.83 10.67 25.78
CA ASP A 25 -44.86 11.23 24.83
C ASP A 25 -43.79 10.16 24.55
N GLY A 26 -44.11 9.24 23.64
CA GLY A 26 -43.13 8.46 22.91
C GLY A 26 -42.79 9.23 21.65
N VAL A 27 -41.99 10.29 21.78
CA VAL A 27 -41.26 10.82 20.63
C VAL A 27 -40.19 9.77 20.32
N THR A 28 -40.58 8.75 19.55
CA THR A 28 -39.62 8.08 18.68
C THR A 28 -39.23 9.15 17.68
N GLY A 29 -38.13 9.86 17.96
CA GLY A 29 -37.50 10.69 16.95
C GLY A 29 -37.25 9.77 15.77
N ALA A 30 -37.95 10.01 14.66
CA ALA A 30 -37.51 9.49 13.39
C ALA A 30 -36.08 10.00 13.25
N VAL A 31 -35.11 9.09 13.26
CA VAL A 31 -33.74 9.42 12.89
C VAL A 31 -33.88 9.98 11.50
N ALA A 32 -33.65 11.29 11.34
CA ALA A 32 -33.62 11.88 10.02
C ALA A 32 -32.49 11.17 9.29
N HIS A 33 -32.85 10.39 8.27
CA HIS A 33 -31.88 9.73 7.41
C HIS A 33 -30.97 10.82 6.82
N ALA A 34 -29.67 10.74 7.10
CA ALA A 34 -28.70 11.68 6.58
C ALA A 34 -28.42 11.32 5.12
N ALA A 35 -28.33 12.33 4.26
CA ALA A 35 -27.57 12.17 3.03
C ALA A 35 -26.07 12.08 3.39
N PRO A 36 -25.19 11.72 2.45
CA PRO A 36 -23.75 11.86 2.66
C PRO A 36 -23.45 13.26 3.20
N THR A 37 -22.53 13.38 4.15
CA THR A 37 -22.20 14.69 4.75
C THR A 37 -21.53 15.57 3.71
N GLU A 38 -22.12 16.73 3.45
CA GLU A 38 -21.66 17.68 2.44
C GLU A 38 -20.93 18.90 3.07
N PRO A 39 -20.21 19.69 2.26
CA PRO A 39 -19.44 20.81 2.78
C PRO A 39 -20.29 21.84 3.53
N GLY A 40 -19.80 22.26 4.70
CA GLY A 40 -20.47 23.23 5.57
C GLY A 40 -21.69 22.71 6.35
N GLU A 41 -22.02 21.41 6.28
CA GLU A 41 -23.12 20.84 7.05
C GLU A 41 -22.78 20.56 8.52
N LEU A 42 -21.49 20.30 8.82
CA LEU A 42 -21.04 20.00 10.19
C LEU A 42 -21.12 21.25 11.09
N GLN A 43 -21.92 21.16 12.16
CA GLN A 43 -21.96 22.17 13.22
C GLN A 43 -20.73 22.09 14.13
N GLN A 44 -20.22 20.88 14.36
CA GLN A 44 -18.95 20.63 15.04
C GLN A 44 -17.94 20.10 14.01
N PRO A 45 -16.99 20.95 13.54
CA PRO A 45 -15.96 20.54 12.58
C PRO A 45 -15.14 19.34 13.06
N LEU A 46 -14.39 18.72 12.16
CA LEU A 46 -13.44 17.67 12.55
C LEU A 46 -12.38 18.24 13.50
N GLU A 47 -12.07 17.50 14.57
CA GLU A 47 -10.94 17.84 15.43
C GLU A 47 -9.60 17.63 14.71
N THR A 48 -8.53 18.26 15.22
CA THR A 48 -7.18 18.01 14.70
C THR A 48 -6.63 16.73 15.34
N ASP A 49 -5.81 15.98 14.60
CA ASP A 49 -5.33 14.68 15.08
C ASP A 49 -4.40 14.79 16.30
N GLN A 50 -3.80 15.96 16.55
CA GLN A 50 -2.98 16.20 17.75
C GLN A 50 -3.80 16.10 19.05
N ASN A 51 -5.11 16.36 19.01
CA ASN A 51 -5.97 16.13 20.17
C ASN A 51 -5.97 14.64 20.55
N CYS A 52 -6.04 13.77 19.55
CA CYS A 52 -6.01 12.32 19.70
C CYS A 52 -4.62 11.83 20.12
N GLN A 53 -3.55 12.38 19.52
CA GLN A 53 -2.16 12.01 19.80
C GLN A 53 -1.83 12.02 21.29
N SER A 54 -2.32 13.04 22.01
CA SER A 54 -2.05 13.22 23.44
C SER A 54 -2.38 12.01 24.30
N CYS A 55 -3.33 11.18 23.84
CA CYS A 55 -3.76 9.93 24.47
C CYS A 55 -3.36 8.69 23.66
N HIS A 56 -3.44 8.73 22.33
CA HIS A 56 -3.33 7.55 21.47
C HIS A 56 -1.92 7.31 20.90
N ASP A 57 -0.94 8.12 21.28
CA ASP A 57 0.48 7.89 21.07
C ASP A 57 1.09 7.33 22.37
N PHE A 58 1.22 6.01 22.44
CA PHE A 58 1.82 5.31 23.58
C PHE A 58 2.86 4.30 23.15
N PHE A 59 3.76 3.96 24.09
CA PHE A 59 4.77 2.95 23.87
C PHE A 59 4.14 1.57 23.65
N THR A 60 4.69 0.80 22.70
CA THR A 60 4.35 -0.61 22.49
C THR A 60 5.07 -1.47 23.52
N PRO A 61 4.37 -2.12 24.47
CA PRO A 61 4.98 -3.00 25.48
C PRO A 61 5.81 -4.11 24.83
N ASP A 62 6.94 -4.49 25.46
CA ASP A 62 7.88 -5.48 24.89
C ASP A 62 7.24 -6.84 24.58
N ASP A 63 6.27 -7.26 25.37
CA ASP A 63 5.49 -8.49 25.17
C ASP A 63 4.58 -8.42 23.93
N LEU A 64 4.13 -7.22 23.54
CA LEU A 64 3.34 -6.99 22.34
C LEU A 64 4.19 -6.59 21.12
N ARG A 65 5.49 -6.29 21.33
CA ARG A 65 6.47 -6.08 20.25
C ARG A 65 6.85 -7.37 19.53
N ALA A 66 6.61 -8.53 20.13
CA ALA A 66 6.97 -9.84 19.57
C ALA A 66 6.29 -10.12 18.21
N ASP A 67 5.12 -9.53 17.98
CA ASP A 67 4.36 -9.62 16.73
C ASP A 67 4.73 -8.51 15.71
N GLY A 68 5.80 -7.74 15.97
CA GLY A 68 6.53 -6.98 14.94
C GLY A 68 6.10 -5.53 14.66
N GLY A 69 5.09 -4.96 15.32
CA GLY A 69 4.72 -3.56 15.04
C GLY A 69 3.92 -2.80 16.08
N PRO A 70 3.61 -1.54 15.76
CA PRO A 70 3.08 -0.59 16.73
C PRO A 70 1.66 -0.98 17.14
N VAL A 71 1.39 -0.90 18.43
CA VAL A 71 0.06 -1.15 19.00
C VAL A 71 -0.71 0.13 19.28
N ASP A 72 -0.02 1.26 19.26
CA ASP A 72 -0.62 2.58 19.41
C ASP A 72 -1.36 2.99 18.12
N PRO A 73 -2.59 3.52 18.22
CA PRO A 73 -3.30 4.03 17.05
C PRO A 73 -2.54 5.13 16.30
N TRP A 74 -1.62 5.84 16.98
CA TRP A 74 -0.79 6.86 16.34
C TRP A 74 0.16 6.35 15.25
N ALA A 75 0.36 5.03 15.14
CA ALA A 75 0.99 4.39 13.97
C ALA A 75 0.39 4.87 12.63
N TRP A 76 -0.90 5.24 12.63
CA TRP A 76 -1.60 5.83 11.50
C TRP A 76 -0.83 6.99 10.86
N SER A 77 -0.14 7.82 11.66
CA SER A 77 0.56 9.02 11.19
C SER A 77 1.65 8.76 10.14
N GLY A 78 2.20 7.54 10.08
CA GLY A 78 3.17 7.14 9.05
C GLY A 78 2.56 6.49 7.81
N SER A 79 1.25 6.20 7.83
CA SER A 79 0.55 5.48 6.78
C SER A 79 0.23 6.36 5.57
N THR A 80 -0.18 5.73 4.46
CA THR A 80 -0.71 6.46 3.31
C THR A 80 -2.04 7.16 3.60
N MET A 81 -2.82 6.68 4.57
CA MET A 81 -4.08 7.31 4.99
C MET A 81 -3.85 8.68 5.65
N ALA A 82 -2.86 8.79 6.54
CA ALA A 82 -2.45 10.07 7.12
C ALA A 82 -1.76 11.01 6.11
N SER A 83 -1.24 10.42 5.05
CA SER A 83 -0.49 11.12 4.00
C SER A 83 -1.34 11.44 2.78
N SER A 84 -2.60 11.03 2.70
CA SER A 84 -3.41 11.10 1.48
C SER A 84 -3.64 12.54 0.99
N GLY A 85 -3.72 13.50 1.91
CA GLY A 85 -3.81 14.94 1.59
C GLY A 85 -2.47 15.60 1.25
N ARG A 86 -1.35 14.88 1.43
CA ARG A 86 0.01 15.33 1.13
C ARG A 86 0.66 14.58 -0.04
N ASP A 87 0.01 13.51 -0.53
CA ASP A 87 0.54 12.62 -1.55
C ASP A 87 0.77 13.37 -2.87
N PRO A 88 2.02 13.53 -3.33
CA PRO A 88 2.30 14.27 -4.56
C PRO A 88 1.85 13.51 -5.82
N VAL A 89 1.71 12.16 -5.77
CA VAL A 89 1.12 11.40 -6.89
C VAL A 89 -0.33 11.79 -7.04
N PHE A 90 -1.07 11.89 -5.94
CA PHE A 90 -2.46 12.35 -5.93
C PHE A 90 -2.58 13.77 -6.50
N TRP A 91 -1.75 14.72 -6.05
CA TRP A 91 -1.83 16.10 -6.54
C TRP A 91 -1.51 16.25 -8.02
N ALA A 92 -0.55 15.47 -8.54
CA ALA A 92 -0.25 15.45 -9.97
C ALA A 92 -1.40 14.82 -10.78
N GLY A 93 -1.96 13.70 -10.32
CA GLY A 93 -3.14 13.06 -10.94
C GLY A 93 -4.37 13.97 -10.91
N LEU A 94 -4.60 14.66 -9.80
CA LEU A 94 -5.67 15.65 -9.65
C LEU A 94 -5.52 16.80 -10.65
N ALA A 95 -4.29 17.27 -10.87
CA ALA A 95 -4.02 18.34 -11.84
C ALA A 95 -4.34 17.90 -13.28
N VAL A 96 -3.99 16.66 -13.66
CA VAL A 96 -4.39 16.08 -14.97
C VAL A 96 -5.91 15.96 -15.07
N ALA A 97 -6.55 15.35 -14.06
CA ALA A 97 -8.00 15.18 -14.00
C ALA A 97 -8.75 16.53 -14.04
N LYS A 98 -8.21 17.58 -13.42
CA LYS A 98 -8.78 18.93 -13.47
C LYS A 98 -8.63 19.56 -14.86
N GLY A 99 -7.58 19.21 -15.61
CA GLY A 99 -7.45 19.57 -17.02
C GLY A 99 -8.53 18.92 -17.89
N ASP A 100 -8.92 17.70 -17.55
CA ASP A 100 -9.96 16.95 -18.25
C ASP A 100 -11.37 17.45 -17.93
N HIS A 101 -11.73 17.47 -16.63
CA HIS A 101 -13.05 17.82 -16.13
C HIS A 101 -12.97 18.60 -14.80
N PRO A 102 -12.75 19.93 -14.84
CA PRO A 102 -12.51 20.74 -13.64
C PRO A 102 -13.57 20.68 -12.53
N GLU A 103 -14.83 20.43 -12.89
CA GLU A 103 -15.99 20.39 -11.98
C GLU A 103 -16.21 19.00 -11.37
N GLU A 104 -15.48 17.96 -11.82
CA GLU A 104 -15.66 16.56 -11.40
C GLU A 104 -14.53 16.08 -10.47
N THR A 105 -13.64 16.98 -10.02
CA THR A 105 -12.51 16.65 -9.16
C THR A 105 -12.82 16.72 -7.66
N GLU A 106 -14.02 17.16 -7.28
CA GLU A 106 -14.42 17.31 -5.88
C GLU A 106 -14.39 15.98 -5.12
N GLU A 107 -14.81 14.91 -5.78
CA GLU A 107 -14.82 13.55 -5.27
C GLU A 107 -13.40 13.06 -4.91
N CYS A 108 -12.39 13.48 -5.67
CA CYS A 108 -11.00 13.14 -5.41
C CYS A 108 -10.54 13.72 -4.06
N VAL A 109 -10.89 14.98 -3.79
CA VAL A 109 -10.58 15.67 -2.51
C VAL A 109 -11.41 15.10 -1.36
N ARG A 110 -12.65 14.68 -1.62
CA ARG A 110 -13.50 13.97 -0.64
C ARG A 110 -12.83 12.71 -0.10
N CYS A 111 -12.21 11.91 -0.97
CA CYS A 111 -11.44 10.73 -0.57
C CYS A 111 -10.11 11.09 0.12
N HIS A 112 -9.31 11.97 -0.50
CA HIS A 112 -7.90 12.15 -0.13
C HIS A 112 -7.66 13.22 0.95
N ALA A 113 -8.53 14.22 1.07
CA ALA A 113 -8.48 15.24 2.11
C ALA A 113 -9.89 15.56 2.65
N PRO A 114 -10.55 14.60 3.35
CA PRO A 114 -11.92 14.76 3.85
C PRO A 114 -12.17 16.07 4.61
N ARG A 115 -11.20 16.51 5.42
CA ARG A 115 -11.29 17.80 6.13
C ARG A 115 -11.40 18.98 5.16
N ALA A 116 -10.53 19.03 4.14
CA ALA A 116 -10.55 20.08 3.12
C ALA A 116 -11.90 20.11 2.40
N PHE A 117 -12.40 18.94 1.98
CA PHE A 117 -13.72 18.81 1.37
C PHE A 117 -14.83 19.38 2.27
N LEU A 118 -14.91 18.92 3.53
CA LEU A 118 -15.94 19.35 4.48
C LEU A 118 -15.89 20.85 4.81
N ASP A 119 -14.70 21.45 4.77
CA ASP A 119 -14.48 22.89 4.94
C ASP A 119 -14.85 23.72 3.70
N GLY A 120 -15.32 23.08 2.61
CA GLY A 120 -15.71 23.75 1.37
C GLY A 120 -14.58 23.95 0.36
N GLN A 121 -13.48 23.19 0.50
CA GLN A 121 -12.33 23.22 -0.40
C GLN A 121 -12.25 22.02 -1.34
N GLY A 122 -13.38 21.42 -1.72
CA GLY A 122 -13.41 20.26 -2.62
C GLY A 122 -12.78 20.48 -4.00
N LEU A 123 -12.74 21.71 -4.50
CA LEU A 123 -12.25 22.02 -5.86
C LEU A 123 -10.81 22.56 -5.91
N VAL A 124 -10.02 22.40 -4.85
CA VAL A 124 -8.59 22.75 -4.87
C VAL A 124 -7.84 21.96 -5.94
N ALA A 125 -6.70 22.50 -6.38
CA ALA A 125 -5.84 21.90 -7.41
C ALA A 125 -4.42 21.63 -6.90
N SER A 126 -4.03 22.20 -5.75
CA SER A 126 -2.71 22.01 -5.15
C SER A 126 -2.77 21.94 -3.63
N ILE A 127 -1.81 21.22 -3.05
CA ILE A 127 -1.56 21.17 -1.62
C ILE A 127 -1.32 22.55 -0.99
N ASP A 128 -0.79 23.52 -1.75
CA ASP A 128 -0.52 24.88 -1.28
C ASP A 128 -1.78 25.69 -0.96
N GLU A 129 -2.94 25.22 -1.42
CA GLU A 129 -4.24 25.79 -1.10
C GLU A 129 -4.78 25.30 0.26
N LEU A 130 -4.21 24.22 0.80
CA LEU A 130 -4.63 23.59 2.05
C LEU A 130 -3.89 24.14 3.27
N THR A 131 -4.59 24.26 4.39
CA THR A 131 -3.95 24.45 5.72
C THR A 131 -3.23 23.18 6.19
N LEU A 132 -2.41 23.28 7.23
CA LEU A 132 -1.71 22.11 7.78
C LEU A 132 -2.67 21.03 8.30
N GLU A 133 -3.80 21.43 8.89
CA GLU A 133 -4.83 20.51 9.37
C GLU A 133 -5.59 19.85 8.22
N GLN A 134 -5.79 20.56 7.11
CA GLN A 134 -6.45 20.01 5.92
C GLN A 134 -5.57 19.00 5.16
N ARG A 135 -4.25 19.06 5.39
CA ARG A 135 -3.28 18.10 4.85
C ARG A 135 -3.24 16.78 5.62
N GLU A 136 -3.89 16.66 6.78
CA GLU A 136 -3.89 15.45 7.62
C GLU A 136 -4.49 14.20 6.96
N GLY A 137 -5.04 14.33 5.75
CA GLY A 137 -5.57 13.21 4.98
C GLY A 137 -6.81 12.63 5.63
N VAL A 138 -6.93 11.30 5.62
CA VAL A 138 -8.02 10.58 6.27
C VAL A 138 -7.76 10.49 7.78
N SER A 139 -8.21 11.53 8.50
CA SER A 139 -7.98 11.75 9.93
C SER A 139 -8.76 10.82 10.86
N CYS A 140 -8.43 10.85 12.16
CA CYS A 140 -9.11 10.03 13.18
C CYS A 140 -10.61 10.27 13.18
N ASP A 141 -11.02 11.55 13.14
CA ASP A 141 -12.42 11.96 13.16
C ASP A 141 -13.16 11.58 11.87
N ALA A 142 -12.48 11.51 10.72
CA ALA A 142 -13.10 11.05 9.46
C ALA A 142 -13.55 9.59 9.55
N CYS A 143 -12.78 8.73 10.23
CA CYS A 143 -13.15 7.33 10.47
C CYS A 143 -14.06 7.19 11.70
N HIS A 144 -13.65 7.71 12.86
CA HIS A 144 -14.30 7.46 14.15
C HIS A 144 -15.57 8.28 14.38
N ARG A 145 -15.98 9.15 13.44
CA ARG A 145 -17.32 9.76 13.42
C ARG A 145 -18.21 9.19 12.32
N MET A 146 -17.71 8.27 11.49
CA MET A 146 -18.50 7.74 10.39
C MET A 146 -19.63 6.83 10.87
N LEU A 147 -20.78 6.94 10.22
CA LEU A 147 -22.00 6.22 10.55
C LEU A 147 -22.50 5.43 9.34
N ASP A 148 -23.14 4.30 9.63
CA ASP A 148 -24.06 3.68 8.69
C ASP A 148 -25.43 4.33 8.87
N ASP A 149 -25.82 5.17 7.93
CA ASP A 149 -27.16 5.76 7.87
C ASP A 149 -28.22 4.77 7.33
N GLY A 150 -27.77 3.59 6.86
CA GLY A 150 -28.60 2.53 6.29
C GLY A 150 -29.12 2.81 4.87
N GLU A 151 -28.74 3.94 4.27
CA GLU A 151 -29.28 4.41 2.98
C GLU A 151 -28.17 4.70 1.97
N THR A 152 -27.03 5.24 2.44
CA THR A 152 -25.93 5.64 1.58
C THR A 152 -25.12 4.42 1.15
N PRO A 153 -25.02 4.09 -0.15
CA PRO A 153 -24.25 2.94 -0.60
C PRO A 153 -22.75 3.13 -0.36
N ALA A 154 -22.00 2.03 -0.38
CA ALA A 154 -20.54 2.09 -0.41
C ALA A 154 -20.04 2.80 -1.68
N GLY A 155 -18.84 3.37 -1.61
CA GLY A 155 -18.13 3.96 -2.72
C GLY A 155 -18.22 5.49 -2.83
N ASN A 156 -17.28 6.05 -3.59
CA ASN A 156 -17.12 7.48 -3.86
C ASN A 156 -17.19 8.33 -2.58
N ALA A 157 -16.48 7.90 -1.53
CA ALA A 157 -16.35 8.54 -0.23
C ALA A 157 -17.64 9.17 0.32
N ARG A 158 -18.81 8.55 0.07
CA ARG A 158 -20.11 9.05 0.50
C ARG A 158 -20.33 8.78 2.00
N TYR A 159 -19.41 9.23 2.84
CA TYR A 159 -19.51 9.08 4.28
C TYR A 159 -20.64 9.94 4.86
N ALA A 160 -21.34 9.39 5.86
CA ALA A 160 -22.18 10.16 6.77
C ALA A 160 -21.44 10.29 8.11
N LEU A 161 -21.29 11.51 8.62
CA LEU A 161 -20.55 11.79 9.84
C LEU A 161 -21.47 12.21 10.98
N ALA A 162 -21.16 11.69 12.17
CA ALA A 162 -21.71 12.15 13.43
C ALA A 162 -21.44 13.64 13.66
N ASP A 163 -22.46 14.36 14.13
CA ASP A 163 -22.39 15.80 14.39
C ASP A 163 -23.14 16.16 15.69
N ALA A 164 -23.37 17.45 15.94
CA ALA A 164 -23.92 18.03 17.17
C ALA A 164 -25.23 17.39 17.66
N ALA A 165 -26.04 16.80 16.78
CA ALA A 165 -27.26 16.10 17.19
C ALA A 165 -27.00 14.87 18.08
N MET A 166 -25.79 14.31 18.04
CA MET A 166 -25.40 13.14 18.84
C MET A 166 -24.62 13.48 20.11
N GLY A 167 -24.12 14.71 20.25
CA GLY A 167 -23.42 15.16 21.45
C GLY A 167 -22.57 16.41 21.22
N ASP A 168 -22.15 17.04 22.33
CA ASP A 168 -21.16 18.11 22.37
C ASP A 168 -20.22 17.86 23.57
N PRO A 169 -18.99 17.35 23.35
CA PRO A 169 -18.39 16.99 22.05
C PRO A 169 -19.10 15.81 21.34
N VAL A 170 -18.94 15.69 20.01
CA VAL A 170 -19.43 14.54 19.24
C VAL A 170 -18.80 13.23 19.75
N PRO A 171 -19.57 12.13 19.94
CA PRO A 171 -19.03 10.84 20.35
C PRO A 171 -18.17 10.21 19.25
N ARG A 172 -17.12 9.50 19.67
CA ARG A 172 -16.28 8.67 18.78
C ARG A 172 -16.72 7.21 18.86
N PHE A 173 -16.76 6.57 17.70
CA PHE A 173 -17.26 5.21 17.52
C PHE A 173 -16.11 4.20 17.53
N GLY A 174 -16.34 3.08 18.18
CA GLY A 174 -15.37 1.99 18.29
C GLY A 174 -16.01 0.73 18.87
N PRO A 175 -15.33 -0.43 18.80
CA PRO A 175 -15.89 -1.70 19.24
C PRO A 175 -15.94 -1.85 20.77
N TRP A 176 -15.23 -0.98 21.50
CA TRP A 176 -15.11 -1.04 22.95
C TRP A 176 -16.36 -0.57 23.68
N ASP A 177 -16.68 -1.27 24.76
CA ASP A 177 -17.70 -0.90 25.74
C ASP A 177 -17.00 -0.53 27.05
N TYR A 178 -17.50 0.48 27.75
CA TYR A 178 -16.90 0.94 29.00
C TYR A 178 -17.91 0.90 30.13
N ASP A 179 -17.48 0.30 31.25
CA ASP A 179 -18.26 0.30 32.50
C ASP A 179 -18.48 1.75 32.96
N PRO A 180 -19.75 2.19 33.15
CA PRO A 180 -20.06 3.52 33.68
C PRO A 180 -19.42 3.84 35.04
N LEU A 181 -19.04 2.83 35.81
CA LEU A 181 -18.37 2.95 37.11
C LEU A 181 -16.84 2.78 37.03
N GLY A 182 -16.32 2.39 35.86
CA GLY A 182 -14.90 2.18 35.59
C GLY A 182 -14.19 3.40 35.01
N PRO A 183 -12.88 3.28 34.69
CA PRO A 183 -12.18 4.27 33.89
C PRO A 183 -12.88 4.43 32.54
N SER A 184 -13.22 5.67 32.18
CA SER A 184 -13.86 6.01 30.91
C SER A 184 -12.94 6.86 30.02
N PRO A 185 -13.16 6.87 28.70
CA PRO A 185 -12.46 7.78 27.79
C PRO A 185 -12.64 9.24 28.23
N GLN A 186 -11.62 10.06 27.96
CA GLN A 186 -11.63 11.50 28.26
C GLN A 186 -12.45 12.32 27.25
N HIS A 187 -13.16 11.65 26.34
CA HIS A 187 -14.10 12.22 25.38
C HIS A 187 -15.37 11.36 25.32
N PRO A 188 -16.50 11.89 24.84
CA PRO A 188 -17.69 11.09 24.57
C PRO A 188 -17.38 9.95 23.59
N TRP A 189 -18.01 8.80 23.82
CA TRP A 189 -17.82 7.60 23.01
C TRP A 189 -19.16 6.89 22.85
N GLN A 190 -19.28 6.08 21.79
CA GLN A 190 -20.41 5.20 21.58
C GLN A 190 -19.93 3.87 20.99
N GLN A 191 -20.38 2.76 21.58
CA GLN A 191 -20.04 1.45 21.04
C GLN A 191 -20.70 1.26 19.68
N ASP A 192 -19.92 0.80 18.71
CA ASP A 192 -20.39 0.27 17.45
C ASP A 192 -19.66 -1.04 17.12
N THR A 193 -20.43 -2.12 17.08
CA THR A 193 -19.97 -3.47 16.75
C THR A 193 -20.49 -3.95 15.39
N ALA A 194 -21.21 -3.11 14.66
CA ALA A 194 -21.83 -3.46 13.40
C ALA A 194 -21.12 -2.81 12.21
N PHE A 195 -20.98 -1.48 12.20
CA PHE A 195 -20.45 -0.76 11.05
C PHE A 195 -18.95 -0.48 11.18
N MET A 196 -18.52 0.09 12.31
CA MET A 196 -17.10 0.38 12.57
C MET A 196 -16.16 -0.82 12.35
N PRO A 197 -16.48 -2.06 12.79
CA PRO A 197 -15.62 -3.20 12.55
C PRO A 197 -15.85 -3.91 11.20
N SER A 198 -16.64 -3.34 10.28
CA SER A 198 -17.02 -3.99 9.02
C SER A 198 -16.12 -3.57 7.85
N SER A 199 -15.93 -4.47 6.88
CA SER A 199 -15.33 -4.13 5.58
C SER A 199 -16.10 -3.05 4.82
N ARG A 200 -17.42 -2.95 5.05
CA ARG A 200 -18.30 -1.95 4.44
C ARG A 200 -17.90 -0.52 4.81
N MET A 201 -17.33 -0.29 5.99
CA MET A 201 -16.72 0.99 6.36
C MET A 201 -15.62 1.40 5.37
N CYS A 202 -14.69 0.48 5.09
CA CYS A 202 -13.60 0.69 4.14
C CYS A 202 -14.12 0.87 2.71
N GLY A 203 -15.19 0.14 2.36
CA GLY A 203 -15.89 0.25 1.09
C GLY A 203 -16.46 1.63 0.79
N THR A 204 -16.65 2.50 1.79
CA THR A 204 -17.03 3.90 1.57
C THR A 204 -16.04 4.63 0.65
N CYS A 205 -14.74 4.35 0.77
CA CYS A 205 -13.71 4.98 -0.07
C CYS A 205 -13.09 4.00 -1.10
N HIS A 206 -13.04 2.71 -0.80
CA HIS A 206 -12.38 1.68 -1.63
C HIS A 206 -13.30 1.04 -2.68
N ASP A 207 -14.20 1.84 -3.23
CA ASP A 207 -15.04 1.50 -4.38
C ASP A 207 -15.29 2.80 -5.17
N VAL A 208 -14.76 2.93 -6.38
CA VAL A 208 -14.71 4.20 -7.11
C VAL A 208 -15.38 4.06 -8.46
N THR A 209 -16.38 4.89 -8.69
CA THR A 209 -17.08 5.00 -9.97
C THR A 209 -16.88 6.40 -10.53
N THR A 210 -16.59 6.52 -11.83
CA THR A 210 -16.49 7.81 -12.51
C THR A 210 -17.75 8.06 -13.35
N PRO A 211 -18.18 9.32 -13.56
CA PRO A 211 -19.44 9.64 -14.24
C PRO A 211 -19.37 9.46 -15.76
N ARG A 212 -18.49 8.59 -16.27
CA ARG A 212 -18.40 8.21 -17.68
C ARG A 212 -19.24 6.97 -17.90
N GLU A 213 -20.01 6.93 -18.99
CA GLU A 213 -20.76 5.71 -19.33
C GLU A 213 -19.78 4.63 -19.79
N ARG A 214 -19.78 3.47 -19.14
CA ARG A 214 -18.95 2.34 -19.55
C ARG A 214 -19.38 1.84 -20.93
N VAL A 215 -18.42 1.55 -21.79
CA VAL A 215 -18.65 0.98 -23.13
C VAL A 215 -18.00 -0.39 -23.31
N ASP A 216 -18.58 -1.21 -24.17
CA ASP A 216 -18.00 -2.49 -24.63
C ASP A 216 -16.87 -2.30 -25.67
N ASP A 217 -16.29 -3.41 -26.12
CA ASP A 217 -15.22 -3.42 -27.14
C ASP A 217 -15.64 -2.77 -28.48
N GLN A 218 -16.94 -2.63 -28.72
CA GLN A 218 -17.53 -2.00 -29.90
C GLN A 218 -17.95 -0.54 -29.66
N GLY A 219 -17.70 0.00 -28.46
CA GLY A 219 -18.05 1.37 -28.09
C GLY A 219 -19.54 1.55 -27.79
N VAL A 220 -20.27 0.46 -27.54
CA VAL A 220 -21.68 0.51 -27.16
C VAL A 220 -21.79 0.71 -25.66
N GLY A 221 -22.53 1.75 -25.26
CA GLY A 221 -22.81 2.04 -23.85
C GLY A 221 -23.54 0.89 -23.16
N LEU A 222 -23.03 0.54 -21.97
CA LEU A 222 -23.57 -0.52 -21.12
C LEU A 222 -24.67 -0.01 -20.17
N GLY A 223 -24.99 1.28 -20.20
CA GLY A 223 -26.02 1.90 -19.36
C GLY A 223 -25.65 2.00 -17.88
N VAL A 224 -24.36 1.89 -17.56
CA VAL A 224 -23.79 2.01 -16.22
C VAL A 224 -22.57 2.92 -16.28
N GLU A 225 -22.24 3.53 -15.14
CA GLU A 225 -21.04 4.35 -15.00
C GLU A 225 -19.77 3.49 -14.97
N PHE A 226 -18.61 4.10 -15.22
CA PHE A 226 -17.35 3.40 -15.33
C PHE A 226 -16.82 2.98 -13.96
N ASN A 227 -16.59 1.68 -13.82
CA ASN A 227 -16.08 1.04 -12.62
C ASN A 227 -14.55 1.18 -12.53
N GLU A 228 -14.07 2.37 -12.15
CA GLU A 228 -12.64 2.69 -12.10
C GLU A 228 -11.88 1.85 -11.05
N GLN A 229 -12.43 1.68 -9.86
CA GLN A 229 -11.85 0.84 -8.80
C GLN A 229 -12.95 0.04 -8.11
N ARG A 230 -12.73 -1.25 -7.88
CA ARG A 230 -13.72 -2.16 -7.30
C ARG A 230 -13.16 -2.99 -6.15
N THR A 231 -12.16 -2.50 -5.41
CA THR A 231 -11.49 -3.27 -4.33
C THR A 231 -12.49 -3.85 -3.32
N TYR A 232 -13.45 -3.04 -2.86
CA TYR A 232 -14.49 -3.52 -1.95
C TYR A 232 -15.43 -4.52 -2.61
N SER A 233 -15.87 -4.29 -3.85
CA SER A 233 -16.78 -5.19 -4.55
C SER A 233 -16.10 -6.50 -4.96
N GLU A 234 -14.81 -6.47 -5.31
CA GLU A 234 -13.95 -7.65 -5.50
C GLU A 234 -13.90 -8.51 -4.22
N TRP A 235 -13.75 -7.87 -3.05
CA TRP A 235 -13.84 -8.56 -1.76
C TRP A 235 -15.23 -9.07 -1.45
N LEU A 236 -16.25 -8.24 -1.66
CA LEU A 236 -17.65 -8.58 -1.38
C LEU A 236 -18.11 -9.80 -2.19
N ASN A 237 -17.57 -9.97 -3.39
CA ASN A 237 -17.88 -11.06 -4.30
C ASN A 237 -16.97 -12.29 -4.14
N SER A 238 -16.05 -12.32 -3.17
CA SER A 238 -15.13 -13.42 -2.92
C SER A 238 -15.51 -14.28 -1.70
N ASP A 239 -14.82 -15.40 -1.50
CA ASP A 239 -15.02 -16.27 -0.32
C ASP A 239 -14.68 -15.54 0.99
N PHE A 240 -13.88 -14.47 0.95
CA PHE A 240 -13.46 -13.72 2.12
C PHE A 240 -14.56 -12.87 2.75
N ALA A 241 -15.61 -12.54 1.99
CA ALA A 241 -16.79 -11.84 2.50
C ALA A 241 -17.86 -12.78 3.06
N GLU A 242 -17.80 -14.06 2.74
CA GLU A 242 -18.79 -15.06 3.14
C GLU A 242 -18.45 -15.64 4.52
N PRO A 243 -19.43 -15.81 5.43
CA PRO A 243 -19.17 -16.47 6.71
C PRO A 243 -18.62 -17.89 6.53
N GLY A 244 -17.38 -18.12 6.96
CA GLY A 244 -16.70 -19.39 6.73
C GLY A 244 -15.30 -19.42 7.32
N SER A 245 -14.54 -20.47 6.98
CA SER A 245 -13.13 -20.57 7.37
C SER A 245 -12.21 -19.60 6.64
N ASP A 246 -12.62 -19.15 5.45
CA ASP A 246 -11.88 -18.20 4.62
C ASP A 246 -12.28 -16.73 4.91
N PHE A 247 -13.30 -16.50 5.74
CA PHE A 247 -13.73 -15.14 6.08
C PHE A 247 -12.59 -14.34 6.68
N ALA A 248 -12.30 -13.19 6.09
CA ALA A 248 -11.46 -12.15 6.68
C ALA A 248 -11.98 -10.79 6.22
N SER A 249 -12.29 -9.92 7.18
CA SER A 249 -12.65 -8.53 6.87
C SER A 249 -11.43 -7.75 6.41
N CYS A 250 -11.64 -6.59 5.77
CA CYS A 250 -10.55 -5.67 5.42
C CYS A 250 -9.67 -5.37 6.63
N GLN A 251 -10.27 -5.24 7.81
CA GLN A 251 -9.56 -4.91 9.05
C GLN A 251 -8.80 -6.09 9.64
N ASP A 252 -9.20 -7.33 9.37
CA ASP A 252 -8.46 -8.50 9.87
C ASP A 252 -7.06 -8.58 9.23
N CYS A 253 -6.91 -8.14 7.98
CA CYS A 253 -5.62 -8.04 7.29
C CYS A 253 -4.95 -6.66 7.46
N HIS A 254 -5.65 -5.56 7.20
CA HIS A 254 -5.03 -4.21 7.15
C HIS A 254 -4.98 -3.50 8.51
N MET A 255 -5.69 -4.01 9.52
CA MET A 255 -5.68 -3.50 10.89
C MET A 255 -5.52 -4.65 11.92
N PRO A 256 -4.47 -5.48 11.80
CA PRO A 256 -4.42 -6.78 12.45
C PRO A 256 -4.62 -6.70 13.96
N VAL A 257 -5.28 -7.74 14.49
CA VAL A 257 -5.67 -7.87 15.90
C VAL A 257 -4.46 -7.72 16.82
N ILE A 258 -4.63 -6.93 17.87
CA ILE A 258 -3.71 -6.89 19.00
C ILE A 258 -4.25 -7.88 20.02
N GLU A 259 -3.58 -9.03 20.15
CA GLU A 259 -3.93 -10.05 21.13
C GLU A 259 -3.63 -9.58 22.55
N GLY A 260 -4.47 -10.00 23.49
CA GLY A 260 -4.36 -9.58 24.89
C GLY A 260 -4.91 -8.17 25.14
N SER A 261 -4.62 -7.64 26.34
CA SER A 261 -5.24 -6.40 26.79
C SER A 261 -4.39 -5.18 26.41
N ILE A 262 -4.98 -4.14 25.82
CA ILE A 262 -4.25 -2.96 25.31
C ILE A 262 -4.68 -1.65 26.00
N LEU A 263 -3.78 -0.68 26.10
CA LEU A 263 -4.11 0.64 26.62
C LEU A 263 -5.06 1.37 25.68
N GLY A 264 -6.09 2.02 26.23
CA GLY A 264 -6.96 2.92 25.47
C GLY A 264 -6.43 4.35 25.40
N CYS A 265 -5.59 4.77 26.34
CA CYS A 265 -4.90 6.04 26.31
C CYS A 265 -3.65 6.02 27.21
N ASN A 266 -2.60 6.72 26.79
CA ASN A 266 -1.26 6.76 27.39
C ASN A 266 -1.25 7.27 28.85
N MET A 267 -2.19 8.14 29.22
CA MET A 267 -2.27 8.74 30.56
C MET A 267 -3.00 7.84 31.55
N TYR A 268 -3.68 6.79 31.06
CA TYR A 268 -4.26 5.74 31.87
C TYR A 268 -3.34 4.52 31.90
N ALA A 269 -2.30 4.58 32.74
CA ALA A 269 -1.52 3.39 33.11
C ALA A 269 -2.32 2.35 33.94
N GLY A 270 -3.66 2.50 34.05
CA GLY A 270 -4.52 1.72 34.93
C GLY A 270 -5.69 1.08 34.18
N ALA A 271 -5.57 -0.24 34.00
CA ALA A 271 -6.49 -1.17 33.34
C ALA A 271 -6.54 -1.08 31.79
N PRO A 272 -5.70 -1.88 31.10
CA PRO A 272 -5.86 -2.15 29.67
C PRO A 272 -7.28 -2.68 29.34
N HIS A 273 -7.79 -2.32 28.17
CA HIS A 273 -9.04 -2.84 27.65
C HIS A 273 -8.88 -4.34 27.36
N GLN A 274 -9.74 -5.16 27.97
CA GLN A 274 -9.55 -6.61 28.00
C GLN A 274 -9.86 -7.30 26.66
N SER A 275 -10.60 -6.64 25.76
CA SER A 275 -10.96 -7.19 24.44
C SER A 275 -9.89 -6.97 23.36
N GLY A 276 -8.69 -6.49 23.72
CA GLY A 276 -7.65 -6.14 22.76
C GLY A 276 -8.03 -4.97 21.86
N GLY A 277 -7.26 -4.78 20.78
CA GLY A 277 -7.41 -3.66 19.85
C GLY A 277 -7.08 -4.03 18.41
N ARG A 278 -6.93 -3.01 17.57
CA ARG A 278 -6.59 -3.12 16.16
C ARG A 278 -5.42 -2.19 15.86
N ARG A 279 -4.40 -2.69 15.16
CA ARG A 279 -3.26 -1.85 14.75
C ARG A 279 -3.71 -0.89 13.65
N HIS A 280 -3.27 0.37 13.72
CA HIS A 280 -3.56 1.38 12.70
C HIS A 280 -2.39 1.55 11.72
N VAL A 281 -1.83 0.43 11.28
CA VAL A 281 -0.72 0.39 10.32
C VAL A 281 -1.19 0.70 8.91
N LEU A 282 -2.39 0.20 8.53
CA LEU A 282 -3.12 0.56 7.31
C LEU A 282 -2.25 0.50 6.05
N VAL A 283 -1.43 -0.55 5.97
CA VAL A 283 -0.46 -0.72 4.88
C VAL A 283 -1.11 -1.34 3.64
N GLY A 284 -0.64 -0.88 2.48
CA GLY A 284 -0.97 -1.41 1.16
C GLY A 284 0.31 -1.71 0.40
N SER A 285 0.45 -1.23 -0.84
CA SER A 285 1.63 -1.50 -1.69
C SER A 285 2.43 -0.24 -2.09
N ASN A 286 2.15 0.90 -1.47
CA ASN A 286 2.65 2.22 -1.88
C ASN A 286 4.00 2.61 -1.21
N ALA A 287 4.92 1.67 -1.00
CA ALA A 287 6.19 1.97 -0.33
C ALA A 287 7.02 3.10 -1.02
N PRO A 288 7.13 3.17 -2.36
CA PRO A 288 7.84 4.26 -3.02
C PRO A 288 7.24 5.65 -2.73
N VAL A 289 5.91 5.74 -2.61
CA VAL A 289 5.23 6.99 -2.23
C VAL A 289 5.63 7.38 -0.81
N LEU A 290 5.65 6.44 0.14
CA LEU A 290 6.08 6.72 1.51
C LEU A 290 7.54 7.22 1.58
N GLU A 291 8.42 6.74 0.71
CA GLU A 291 9.80 7.24 0.61
C GLU A 291 9.86 8.69 0.10
N VAL A 292 9.05 9.01 -0.91
CA VAL A 292 8.87 10.40 -1.37
C VAL A 292 8.31 11.27 -0.24
N MET A 293 7.27 10.79 0.45
CA MET A 293 6.66 11.46 1.60
C MET A 293 7.68 11.77 2.69
N LYS A 294 8.58 10.81 2.99
CA LYS A 294 9.66 11.02 3.95
C LYS A 294 10.61 12.14 3.53
N ASN A 295 10.98 12.20 2.25
CA ASN A 295 11.87 13.25 1.76
C ASN A 295 11.21 14.64 1.79
N LEU A 296 9.92 14.72 1.44
CA LEU A 296 9.20 15.99 1.34
C LEU A 296 8.67 16.52 2.69
N TYR A 297 8.21 15.64 3.57
CA TYR A 297 7.49 16.01 4.79
C TYR A 297 8.11 15.48 6.08
N GLY A 298 9.13 14.61 5.96
CA GLY A 298 9.95 14.17 7.07
C GLY A 298 10.98 15.22 7.50
N SER A 299 11.97 14.79 8.28
CA SER A 299 12.99 15.66 8.89
C SER A 299 13.86 16.43 7.89
N ARG A 300 13.99 15.91 6.66
CA ARG A 300 14.72 16.55 5.55
C ARG A 300 13.90 17.63 4.84
N GLY A 301 12.58 17.53 4.91
CA GLY A 301 11.63 18.38 4.22
C GLY A 301 10.95 19.37 5.17
N THR A 302 9.62 19.36 5.23
CA THR A 302 8.86 20.29 6.09
C THR A 302 8.84 19.91 7.59
N GLY A 303 9.13 18.65 7.93
CA GLY A 303 9.06 18.14 9.30
C GLY A 303 7.64 17.99 9.84
N GLU A 304 6.64 17.85 8.97
CA GLU A 304 5.24 17.61 9.34
C GLU A 304 4.99 16.18 9.83
N VAL A 305 5.79 15.21 9.39
CA VAL A 305 5.64 13.78 9.74
C VAL A 305 6.95 13.26 10.33
N ASP A 306 6.87 12.39 11.34
CA ASP A 306 8.04 11.76 11.95
C ASP A 306 8.61 10.66 11.04
N ASP A 307 9.90 10.78 10.68
CA ASP A 307 10.65 9.81 9.91
C ASP A 307 10.50 8.39 10.45
N ALA A 308 10.48 8.22 11.77
CA ALA A 308 10.38 6.91 12.40
C ALA A 308 9.03 6.22 12.14
N ARG A 309 7.95 7.01 12.01
CA ARG A 309 6.60 6.49 11.70
C ARG A 309 6.48 6.10 10.24
N ILE A 310 7.09 6.86 9.34
CA ILE A 310 7.15 6.51 7.92
C ILE A 310 8.01 5.26 7.71
N ASP A 311 9.20 5.18 8.32
CA ASP A 311 10.09 4.02 8.23
C ASP A 311 9.42 2.74 8.73
N GLN A 312 8.68 2.84 9.83
CA GLN A 312 7.88 1.74 10.35
C GLN A 312 6.82 1.27 9.35
N SER A 313 6.13 2.21 8.69
CA SER A 313 5.09 1.92 7.70
C SER A 313 5.66 1.31 6.41
N ILE A 314 6.85 1.73 5.98
CA ILE A 314 7.58 1.12 4.85
C ILE A 314 7.96 -0.32 5.19
N ALA A 315 8.57 -0.56 6.35
CA ALA A 315 8.97 -1.91 6.76
C ALA A 315 7.76 -2.86 6.87
N TRP A 316 6.64 -2.36 7.39
CA TRP A 316 5.38 -3.11 7.45
C TRP A 316 4.79 -3.38 6.06
N THR A 317 4.84 -2.40 5.17
CA THR A 317 4.41 -2.57 3.77
C THR A 317 5.19 -3.70 3.08
N GLU A 318 6.51 -3.72 3.25
CA GLU A 318 7.36 -4.77 2.65
C GLU A 318 7.10 -6.16 3.24
N ALA A 319 6.85 -6.26 4.54
CA ALA A 319 6.50 -7.52 5.19
C ALA A 319 5.12 -8.01 4.72
N PHE A 320 4.12 -7.13 4.73
CA PHE A 320 2.75 -7.44 4.35
C PHE A 320 2.63 -7.85 2.88
N LEU A 321 3.38 -7.20 1.98
CA LEU A 321 3.39 -7.56 0.57
C LEU A 321 3.80 -9.01 0.31
N ARG A 322 4.65 -9.61 1.18
CA ARG A 322 5.08 -11.02 1.04
C ARG A 322 3.99 -12.02 1.39
N GLU A 323 2.91 -11.58 2.03
CA GLU A 323 1.75 -12.40 2.37
C GLU A 323 0.66 -12.34 1.29
N ALA A 324 0.79 -11.44 0.31
CA ALA A 324 -0.26 -11.21 -0.70
C ALA A 324 -0.35 -12.30 -1.77
N ALA A 325 0.73 -13.05 -2.02
CA ALA A 325 0.75 -14.14 -2.99
C ALA A 325 1.73 -15.25 -2.60
N SER A 326 1.44 -16.46 -3.06
CA SER A 326 2.39 -17.58 -3.05
C SER A 326 2.88 -17.91 -4.48
N LEU A 327 4.12 -18.38 -4.58
CA LEU A 327 4.80 -18.73 -5.83
C LEU A 327 5.30 -20.18 -5.76
N THR A 328 4.85 -21.01 -6.70
CA THR A 328 5.32 -22.39 -6.85
C THR A 328 6.04 -22.56 -8.18
N VAL A 329 7.23 -23.17 -8.15
CA VAL A 329 8.05 -23.42 -9.34
C VAL A 329 8.47 -24.88 -9.37
N GLU A 330 8.29 -25.53 -10.51
CA GLU A 330 8.76 -26.89 -10.76
C GLU A 330 10.13 -26.83 -11.44
N PHE A 331 11.21 -26.83 -10.65
CA PHE A 331 12.57 -26.79 -11.18
C PHE A 331 12.97 -28.14 -11.83
N PRO A 332 13.72 -28.12 -12.95
CA PRO A 332 14.22 -29.34 -13.57
C PRO A 332 15.31 -30.01 -12.73
N ASP A 333 15.43 -31.35 -12.84
CA ASP A 333 16.47 -32.12 -12.15
C ASP A 333 17.89 -31.83 -12.68
N SER A 334 18.00 -31.39 -13.94
CA SER A 334 19.24 -31.03 -14.63
C SER A 334 18.96 -30.23 -15.89
N VAL A 335 19.91 -29.41 -16.34
CA VAL A 335 19.85 -28.63 -17.59
C VAL A 335 21.03 -28.98 -18.50
N ASP A 336 20.74 -29.14 -19.80
CA ASP A 336 21.74 -29.21 -20.87
C ASP A 336 21.61 -27.93 -21.72
N LEU A 337 22.62 -27.06 -21.67
CA LEU A 337 22.59 -25.78 -22.39
C LEU A 337 22.52 -25.95 -23.91
N GLU A 338 23.02 -27.05 -24.47
CA GLU A 338 22.92 -27.30 -25.91
C GLU A 338 21.49 -27.67 -26.32
N ALA A 339 20.71 -28.26 -25.41
CA ALA A 339 19.31 -28.62 -25.62
C ALA A 339 18.34 -27.48 -25.26
N GLY A 340 18.75 -26.55 -24.40
CA GLY A 340 17.88 -25.53 -23.83
C GLY A 340 17.04 -26.06 -22.65
N LEU A 341 16.15 -25.21 -22.14
CA LEU A 341 15.18 -25.56 -21.10
C LEU A 341 13.78 -25.62 -21.72
N PRO A 342 13.21 -26.82 -21.99
CA PRO A 342 11.95 -26.92 -22.71
C PRO A 342 10.72 -26.55 -21.88
N SER A 343 10.82 -26.57 -20.56
CA SER A 343 9.70 -26.31 -19.63
C SER A 343 10.22 -25.90 -18.25
N LEU A 344 9.59 -24.89 -17.68
CA LEU A 344 9.75 -24.40 -16.31
C LEU A 344 8.37 -23.90 -15.86
N PRO A 345 7.53 -24.80 -15.32
CA PRO A 345 6.21 -24.45 -14.83
C PRO A 345 6.29 -23.53 -13.60
N VAL A 346 5.56 -22.42 -13.67
CA VAL A 346 5.42 -21.44 -12.59
C VAL A 346 3.95 -21.20 -12.33
N THR A 347 3.55 -21.25 -11.05
CA THR A 347 2.18 -20.92 -10.61
C THR A 347 2.22 -19.84 -9.54
N VAL A 348 1.41 -18.80 -9.74
CA VAL A 348 1.15 -17.73 -8.77
C VAL A 348 -0.24 -17.95 -8.17
N THR A 349 -0.37 -17.83 -6.86
CA THR A 349 -1.65 -17.87 -6.15
C THR A 349 -1.89 -16.53 -5.47
N ASN A 350 -3.09 -15.96 -5.63
CA ASN A 350 -3.52 -14.79 -4.89
C ASN A 350 -4.04 -15.20 -3.50
N GLU A 351 -3.41 -14.68 -2.46
CA GLU A 351 -3.78 -14.93 -1.05
C GLU A 351 -4.62 -13.77 -0.47
N SER A 352 -4.87 -12.73 -1.26
CA SER A 352 -5.69 -11.58 -0.87
C SER A 352 -7.18 -11.78 -1.19
N GLY A 353 -8.03 -11.04 -0.46
CA GLY A 353 -9.49 -11.10 -0.63
C GLY A 353 -10.04 -10.33 -1.81
N HIS A 354 -9.20 -9.64 -2.58
CA HIS A 354 -9.54 -8.83 -3.76
C HIS A 354 -8.59 -9.17 -4.92
N LYS A 355 -8.70 -8.51 -6.09
CA LYS A 355 -7.73 -8.77 -7.17
C LYS A 355 -6.30 -8.44 -6.72
N LEU A 356 -5.31 -9.08 -7.34
CA LEU A 356 -3.90 -8.80 -7.09
C LEU A 356 -3.20 -8.35 -8.38
N PRO A 357 -2.69 -7.10 -8.44
CA PRO A 357 -2.91 -5.99 -7.50
C PRO A 357 -4.28 -5.30 -7.68
N THR A 358 -5.03 -5.03 -6.60
CA THR A 358 -6.31 -4.25 -6.65
C THR A 358 -6.07 -2.74 -6.68
N GLY A 359 -7.16 -1.97 -6.74
CA GLY A 359 -7.19 -0.51 -6.60
C GLY A 359 -7.04 0.21 -7.93
N TYR A 360 -6.50 1.43 -7.86
CA TYR A 360 -6.24 2.27 -9.02
C TYR A 360 -5.31 1.57 -10.02
N SER A 361 -5.79 1.34 -11.25
CA SER A 361 -5.08 0.53 -12.25
C SER A 361 -3.87 1.22 -12.85
N GLU A 362 -3.89 2.55 -12.96
CA GLU A 362 -2.87 3.29 -13.69
C GLU A 362 -1.56 3.32 -12.89
N GLY A 363 -0.48 2.92 -13.54
CA GLY A 363 0.84 2.83 -12.93
C GLY A 363 1.03 1.70 -11.93
N ARG A 364 0.17 0.67 -11.88
CA ARG A 364 0.39 -0.56 -11.08
C ARG A 364 0.67 -1.76 -11.99
N LEU A 365 1.79 -2.42 -11.76
CA LEU A 365 2.21 -3.59 -12.53
C LEU A 365 2.79 -4.65 -11.60
N MET A 366 2.31 -5.89 -11.75
CA MET A 366 2.97 -7.07 -11.20
C MET A 366 3.38 -7.99 -12.35
N TRP A 367 4.52 -8.68 -12.24
CA TRP A 367 4.96 -9.62 -13.27
C TRP A 367 5.85 -10.72 -12.69
N ILE A 368 6.01 -11.80 -13.45
CA ILE A 368 6.98 -12.86 -13.14
C ILE A 368 8.29 -12.56 -13.87
N GLU A 369 9.37 -12.55 -13.10
CA GLU A 369 10.74 -12.42 -13.61
C GLU A 369 11.47 -13.74 -13.41
N VAL A 370 12.15 -14.20 -14.47
CA VAL A 370 12.98 -15.40 -14.47
C VAL A 370 14.40 -15.01 -14.83
N ILE A 371 15.37 -15.39 -14.00
CA ILE A 371 16.80 -15.21 -14.26
C ILE A 371 17.51 -16.54 -13.98
N ALA A 372 18.14 -17.11 -15.00
CA ALA A 372 19.06 -18.22 -14.87
C ALA A 372 20.49 -17.73 -15.05
N SER A 373 21.40 -18.08 -14.14
CA SER A 373 22.80 -17.64 -14.18
C SER A 373 23.77 -18.75 -13.82
N TYR A 374 24.96 -18.74 -14.43
CA TYR A 374 26.06 -19.65 -14.15
C TYR A 374 27.35 -18.84 -13.96
N GLY A 375 28.07 -19.08 -12.87
CA GLY A 375 29.29 -18.32 -12.55
C GLY A 375 29.10 -16.80 -12.43
N GLY A 376 27.87 -16.34 -12.18
CA GLY A 376 27.51 -14.91 -12.17
C GLY A 376 27.21 -14.31 -13.56
N VAL A 377 27.23 -15.11 -14.62
CA VAL A 377 26.82 -14.71 -15.97
C VAL A 377 25.36 -15.11 -16.18
N GLU A 378 24.51 -14.16 -16.58
CA GLU A 378 23.13 -14.44 -16.96
C GLU A 378 23.09 -15.27 -18.25
N VAL A 379 22.43 -16.42 -18.19
CA VAL A 379 22.27 -17.37 -19.30
C VAL A 379 20.92 -17.15 -19.99
N TRP A 380 19.87 -17.07 -19.18
CA TRP A 380 18.50 -16.84 -19.65
C TRP A 380 17.79 -15.83 -18.78
N THR A 381 16.99 -14.98 -19.41
CA THR A 381 16.15 -14.00 -18.74
C THR A 381 14.77 -13.97 -19.39
N SER A 382 13.75 -13.69 -18.58
CA SER A 382 12.44 -13.25 -19.03
C SER A 382 11.89 -12.28 -18.01
N GLY A 383 11.35 -11.15 -18.47
CA GLY A 383 10.80 -10.11 -17.59
C GLY A 383 11.83 -9.48 -16.64
N ARG A 384 13.13 -9.47 -16.98
CA ARG A 384 14.15 -8.77 -16.18
C ARG A 384 13.84 -7.28 -16.11
N TRP A 385 13.91 -6.72 -14.90
CA TRP A 385 13.91 -5.27 -14.72
C TRP A 385 15.30 -4.68 -14.91
N ASP A 386 15.45 -3.74 -15.84
CA ASP A 386 16.67 -2.98 -16.03
C ASP A 386 16.61 -1.69 -15.20
N GLU A 387 17.37 -1.64 -14.10
CA GLU A 387 17.39 -0.49 -13.18
C GLU A 387 17.96 0.79 -13.81
N ALA A 388 18.83 0.67 -14.82
CA ALA A 388 19.49 1.82 -15.44
C ALA A 388 18.57 2.55 -16.41
N THR A 389 17.79 1.79 -17.18
CA THR A 389 16.81 2.32 -18.14
C THR A 389 15.40 2.41 -17.58
N ARG A 390 15.14 1.76 -16.43
CA ARG A 390 13.82 1.61 -15.80
C ARG A 390 12.79 1.01 -16.73
N THR A 391 13.20 -0.04 -17.42
CA THR A 391 12.34 -0.76 -18.35
C THR A 391 12.24 -2.23 -17.95
N LEU A 392 11.06 -2.78 -18.20
CA LEU A 392 10.82 -4.20 -18.11
C LEU A 392 11.22 -4.83 -19.45
N GLU A 393 12.08 -5.84 -19.42
CA GLU A 393 12.30 -6.72 -20.58
C GLU A 393 10.95 -7.30 -21.03
N ASP A 394 10.60 -7.07 -22.29
CA ASP A 394 9.30 -7.41 -22.86
C ASP A 394 9.44 -8.48 -23.95
N ASP A 395 9.64 -9.73 -23.52
CA ASP A 395 9.64 -10.91 -24.38
C ASP A 395 8.24 -11.55 -24.48
N ALA A 396 8.07 -12.50 -25.41
CA ALA A 396 6.77 -13.11 -25.70
C ALA A 396 6.19 -13.96 -24.55
N GLN A 397 7.01 -14.32 -23.55
CA GLN A 397 6.63 -15.15 -22.40
C GLN A 397 6.42 -14.32 -21.12
N VAL A 398 6.67 -13.01 -21.14
CA VAL A 398 6.50 -12.16 -19.96
C VAL A 398 5.05 -12.23 -19.47
N ARG A 399 4.90 -12.58 -18.20
CA ARG A 399 3.59 -12.72 -17.57
C ARG A 399 3.29 -11.49 -16.73
N ARG A 400 2.41 -10.60 -17.23
CA ARG A 400 1.97 -9.37 -16.56
C ARG A 400 0.58 -9.49 -15.95
N TYR A 401 0.41 -8.89 -14.79
CA TYR A 401 -0.85 -8.70 -14.07
C TYR A 401 -1.08 -7.19 -13.95
N GLU A 402 -1.95 -6.65 -14.81
CA GLU A 402 -2.21 -5.22 -14.92
C GLU A 402 -3.66 -4.95 -15.34
N GLY A 403 -4.17 -3.79 -14.96
CA GLY A 403 -5.43 -3.25 -15.45
C GLY A 403 -5.15 -2.10 -16.42
N ILE A 404 -5.79 -2.10 -17.58
CA ILE A 404 -5.67 -1.05 -18.59
C ILE A 404 -7.05 -0.49 -18.84
N ALA A 405 -7.36 0.61 -18.14
CA ALA A 405 -8.49 1.47 -18.45
C ALA A 405 -8.07 2.53 -19.49
N GLN A 406 -9.00 2.93 -20.34
CA GLN A 406 -8.78 3.98 -21.34
C GLN A 406 -10.10 4.64 -21.73
N ARG A 407 -10.01 5.78 -22.42
CA ARG A 407 -11.10 6.26 -23.27
C ARG A 407 -11.14 5.45 -24.55
N TRP A 408 -12.26 4.80 -24.85
CA TRP A 408 -12.42 3.92 -26.00
C TRP A 408 -12.21 4.62 -27.34
N SER A 409 -12.65 5.89 -27.47
CA SER A 409 -12.69 6.58 -28.76
C SER A 409 -11.32 6.87 -29.39
N ASP A 410 -10.30 7.07 -28.56
CA ASP A 410 -8.94 7.49 -28.97
C ASP A 410 -7.83 6.67 -28.30
N GLY A 411 -8.17 5.83 -27.31
CA GLY A 411 -7.22 5.02 -26.58
C GLY A 411 -6.41 5.79 -25.54
N THR A 412 -6.84 7.00 -25.15
CA THR A 412 -6.18 7.78 -24.09
C THR A 412 -6.21 7.00 -22.77
N ARG A 413 -5.04 6.84 -22.13
CA ARG A 413 -4.80 6.16 -20.84
C ARG A 413 -4.19 7.15 -19.86
N ASN A 414 -4.11 6.79 -18.57
CA ASN A 414 -3.49 7.61 -17.51
C ASN A 414 -4.26 8.94 -17.26
N HIS A 415 -5.55 8.93 -17.58
CA HIS A 415 -6.47 10.04 -17.44
C HIS A 415 -7.77 9.50 -16.83
N LEU A 416 -7.76 9.27 -15.52
CA LEU A 416 -8.83 8.63 -14.74
C LEU A 416 -10.25 9.09 -15.13
N LEU A 417 -10.49 10.41 -15.23
CA LEU A 417 -11.83 10.96 -15.53
C LEU A 417 -12.26 10.79 -17.00
N LEU A 418 -11.37 10.33 -17.86
CA LEU A 418 -11.65 10.04 -19.26
C LEU A 418 -11.92 8.57 -19.53
N ASN A 419 -11.55 7.68 -18.60
CA ASN A 419 -11.72 6.25 -18.75
C ASN A 419 -13.21 5.89 -18.83
N ASP A 420 -13.56 5.18 -19.90
CA ASP A 420 -14.91 4.65 -20.16
C ASP A 420 -14.87 3.18 -20.60
N HIS A 421 -13.68 2.58 -20.70
CA HIS A 421 -13.49 1.24 -21.21
C HIS A 421 -12.29 0.54 -20.58
N TRP A 422 -12.50 -0.72 -20.16
CA TRP A 422 -11.43 -1.63 -19.76
C TRP A 422 -10.91 -2.34 -21.01
N ALA A 423 -9.72 -1.97 -21.50
CA ALA A 423 -9.08 -2.61 -22.64
C ALA A 423 -8.41 -3.95 -22.27
N LEU A 424 -7.99 -4.08 -21.01
CA LEU A 424 -7.39 -5.29 -20.46
C LEU A 424 -7.54 -5.29 -18.94
N ASP A 425 -7.74 -6.45 -18.35
CA ASP A 425 -7.57 -6.66 -16.91
C ASP A 425 -7.10 -8.09 -16.68
N THR A 426 -5.78 -8.25 -16.49
CA THR A 426 -5.12 -9.52 -16.15
C THR A 426 -4.75 -9.60 -14.68
N ARG A 427 -5.28 -8.72 -13.82
CA ARG A 427 -5.06 -8.81 -12.37
C ARG A 427 -5.65 -10.12 -11.85
N LEU A 428 -4.91 -10.80 -10.96
CA LEU A 428 -5.25 -12.14 -10.49
C LEU A 428 -6.47 -12.08 -9.54
N PRO A 429 -7.60 -12.75 -9.84
CA PRO A 429 -8.79 -12.77 -8.97
C PRO A 429 -8.51 -13.30 -7.55
N PRO A 430 -9.30 -12.93 -6.53
CA PRO A 430 -9.27 -13.58 -5.23
C PRO A 430 -10.00 -14.92 -5.26
N LYS A 431 -9.74 -15.74 -4.25
CA LYS A 431 -10.43 -17.02 -4.06
C LYS A 431 -11.95 -16.86 -4.02
N GLY A 432 -12.65 -17.62 -4.85
CA GLY A 432 -14.10 -17.65 -4.90
C GLY A 432 -14.74 -16.41 -5.52
N LEU A 433 -14.00 -15.58 -6.26
CA LEU A 433 -14.57 -14.42 -6.96
C LEU A 433 -15.69 -14.86 -7.91
N LYS A 434 -16.92 -14.50 -7.59
CA LYS A 434 -18.09 -14.78 -8.42
C LYS A 434 -18.06 -13.88 -9.67
N ALA A 435 -18.53 -14.41 -10.80
CA ALA A 435 -18.67 -13.64 -12.02
C ALA A 435 -19.61 -12.44 -11.84
N ASP A 436 -19.12 -11.26 -12.17
CA ASP A 436 -19.84 -9.98 -12.13
C ASP A 436 -19.13 -9.01 -13.08
N PHE A 437 -19.86 -8.44 -14.03
CA PHE A 437 -19.27 -7.61 -15.08
C PHE A 437 -18.48 -6.40 -14.55
N GLU A 438 -18.71 -5.94 -13.32
CA GLU A 438 -17.91 -4.88 -12.68
C GLU A 438 -16.58 -5.37 -12.09
N THR A 439 -16.47 -6.66 -11.75
CA THR A 439 -15.27 -7.26 -11.17
C THR A 439 -14.63 -8.35 -12.03
N ASP A 440 -15.21 -8.68 -13.18
CA ASP A 440 -14.67 -9.67 -14.10
C ASP A 440 -13.29 -9.23 -14.62
N PRO A 441 -12.32 -10.15 -14.78
CA PRO A 441 -11.15 -9.92 -15.61
C PRO A 441 -11.55 -9.62 -17.06
N VAL A 442 -10.69 -8.92 -17.78
CA VAL A 442 -10.92 -8.53 -19.19
C VAL A 442 -9.78 -9.08 -20.04
N GLY A 443 -10.12 -9.93 -21.01
CA GLY A 443 -9.17 -10.61 -21.89
C GLY A 443 -9.39 -12.12 -21.90
N ASP A 444 -8.39 -12.86 -22.39
CA ASP A 444 -8.43 -14.32 -22.55
C ASP A 444 -7.60 -15.08 -21.51
N ARG A 445 -7.08 -14.36 -20.50
CA ARG A 445 -6.17 -14.90 -19.47
C ARG A 445 -6.82 -16.00 -18.63
N TYR A 446 -8.07 -15.79 -18.25
CA TYR A 446 -8.79 -16.63 -17.30
C TYR A 446 -10.05 -17.22 -17.94
N THR A 447 -10.43 -18.40 -17.48
CA THR A 447 -11.71 -19.02 -17.76
C THR A 447 -12.38 -19.34 -16.45
N LEU A 448 -13.71 -19.21 -16.37
CA LEU A 448 -14.45 -19.59 -15.17
C LEU A 448 -14.22 -21.06 -14.82
N ASP A 449 -14.09 -21.30 -13.52
CA ASP A 449 -14.07 -22.63 -12.92
C ASP A 449 -15.47 -23.28 -12.96
N ALA A 450 -15.54 -24.56 -12.61
CA ALA A 450 -16.77 -25.36 -12.72
C ALA A 450 -17.91 -24.89 -11.79
N ASP A 451 -17.61 -24.04 -10.82
CA ASP A 451 -18.53 -23.44 -9.85
C ASP A 451 -18.90 -21.98 -10.18
N ASP A 452 -18.63 -21.53 -11.41
CA ASP A 452 -18.90 -20.17 -11.90
C ASP A 452 -18.10 -19.08 -11.14
N THR A 453 -16.93 -19.44 -10.59
CA THR A 453 -15.96 -18.50 -10.01
C THR A 453 -14.74 -18.31 -10.91
N TRP A 454 -14.03 -17.18 -10.75
CA TRP A 454 -12.76 -16.95 -11.42
C TRP A 454 -11.61 -17.60 -10.66
N PRO A 455 -10.60 -18.14 -11.37
CA PRO A 455 -9.46 -18.78 -10.73
C PRO A 455 -8.62 -17.75 -9.99
N HIS A 456 -8.18 -18.12 -8.78
CA HIS A 456 -7.26 -17.33 -7.95
C HIS A 456 -5.79 -17.75 -8.12
N THR A 457 -5.54 -18.63 -9.09
CA THR A 457 -4.20 -19.06 -9.50
C THR A 457 -3.97 -18.75 -10.97
N ASP A 458 -2.72 -18.47 -11.32
CA ASP A 458 -2.29 -18.33 -12.70
C ASP A 458 -1.02 -19.15 -12.94
N SER A 459 -1.02 -19.94 -14.02
CA SER A 459 0.10 -20.80 -14.39
C SER A 459 0.66 -20.41 -15.76
N VAL A 460 1.98 -20.41 -15.87
CA VAL A 460 2.74 -20.19 -17.10
C VAL A 460 3.90 -21.18 -17.14
N ASP A 461 4.22 -21.67 -18.33
CA ASP A 461 5.34 -22.58 -18.56
C ASP A 461 6.38 -21.86 -19.41
N TYR A 462 7.56 -21.60 -18.83
CA TYR A 462 8.64 -20.93 -19.53
C TYR A 462 9.50 -21.93 -20.29
N SER A 463 9.96 -21.52 -21.46
CA SER A 463 10.95 -22.27 -22.24
C SER A 463 12.06 -21.36 -22.71
N PHE A 464 13.28 -21.89 -22.75
CA PHE A 464 14.46 -21.17 -23.18
C PHE A 464 15.23 -21.99 -24.19
N ASP A 465 15.61 -21.34 -25.30
CA ASP A 465 16.41 -21.95 -26.35
C ASP A 465 17.83 -22.28 -25.85
N ALA A 466 18.54 -23.09 -26.64
CA ALA A 466 19.93 -23.42 -26.37
C ALA A 466 20.80 -22.16 -26.17
N ALA A 467 21.69 -22.21 -25.19
CA ALA A 467 22.62 -21.15 -24.86
C ALA A 467 24.06 -21.66 -24.85
N SER A 468 25.03 -20.76 -24.93
CA SER A 468 26.45 -21.10 -24.91
C SER A 468 27.16 -20.16 -23.94
N VAL A 469 27.75 -20.75 -22.90
CA VAL A 469 28.48 -20.04 -21.85
C VAL A 469 29.80 -20.77 -21.63
N ASP A 470 30.89 -20.01 -21.52
CA ASP A 470 32.21 -20.57 -21.25
C ASP A 470 32.22 -21.21 -19.86
N ASP A 471 32.74 -22.44 -19.78
CA ASP A 471 32.98 -23.15 -18.53
C ASP A 471 33.90 -22.32 -17.61
N GLN A 472 33.35 -21.88 -16.47
CA GLN A 472 34.08 -21.08 -15.47
C GLN A 472 34.79 -21.96 -14.43
N THR A 473 34.46 -23.25 -14.37
CA THR A 473 34.97 -24.26 -13.43
C THR A 473 35.54 -25.50 -14.14
N PRO A 474 36.42 -25.35 -15.16
CA PRO A 474 36.89 -26.47 -15.99
C PRO A 474 37.75 -27.51 -15.25
N ALA A 475 38.18 -27.20 -14.03
CA ALA A 475 38.94 -28.12 -13.20
C ALA A 475 38.05 -29.15 -12.46
N SER A 476 36.72 -28.95 -12.45
CA SER A 476 35.80 -29.70 -11.60
C SER A 476 34.39 -29.88 -12.19
N GLY A 477 34.24 -30.08 -13.51
CA GLY A 477 32.95 -30.15 -14.22
C GLY A 477 31.86 -31.16 -13.79
N ASP A 478 32.00 -31.80 -12.63
CA ASP A 478 30.89 -32.43 -11.90
C ASP A 478 30.22 -31.44 -10.91
N ASP A 479 30.67 -30.19 -10.82
CA ASP A 479 30.17 -29.14 -9.89
C ASP A 479 29.44 -27.96 -10.57
N ASP A 480 29.22 -28.04 -11.89
CA ASP A 480 28.56 -26.97 -12.63
C ASP A 480 27.06 -26.91 -12.25
N GLU A 481 26.68 -25.83 -11.59
CA GLU A 481 25.30 -25.56 -11.18
C GLU A 481 24.78 -24.27 -11.80
N LEU A 482 23.62 -24.36 -12.46
CA LEU A 482 22.84 -23.23 -12.92
C LEU A 482 21.96 -22.73 -11.76
N SER A 483 22.14 -21.47 -11.37
CA SER A 483 21.25 -20.80 -10.43
C SER A 483 20.02 -20.28 -11.18
N VAL A 484 18.84 -20.85 -10.92
CA VAL A 484 17.57 -20.40 -11.49
C VAL A 484 16.77 -19.69 -10.40
N GLN A 485 16.48 -18.41 -10.61
CA GLN A 485 15.67 -17.58 -9.73
C GLN A 485 14.40 -17.14 -10.44
N VAL A 486 13.26 -17.33 -9.80
CA VAL A 486 11.95 -16.87 -10.24
C VAL A 486 11.37 -15.96 -9.17
N ARG A 487 10.95 -14.75 -9.56
CA ARG A 487 10.42 -13.74 -8.65
C ARG A 487 9.10 -13.20 -9.16
N LEU A 488 8.13 -13.06 -8.26
CA LEU A 488 6.95 -12.24 -8.49
C LEU A 488 7.30 -10.80 -8.08
N ARG A 489 7.42 -9.92 -9.07
CA ARG A 489 7.84 -8.53 -8.91
C ARG A 489 6.64 -7.59 -8.95
N TYR A 490 6.72 -6.48 -8.25
CA TYR A 490 5.70 -5.44 -8.21
C TYR A 490 6.30 -4.06 -8.36
N LEU A 491 5.67 -3.23 -9.18
CA LEU A 491 6.01 -1.83 -9.38
C LEU A 491 4.73 -0.99 -9.32
N ILE A 492 4.79 0.08 -8.53
CA ILE A 492 3.80 1.15 -8.56
C ILE A 492 4.46 2.44 -9.01
N ASN A 493 3.67 3.33 -9.60
CA ASN A 493 4.10 4.60 -10.17
C ASN A 493 5.08 4.35 -11.31
N THR A 494 4.74 3.45 -12.24
CA THR A 494 5.59 3.10 -13.38
C THR A 494 6.16 4.35 -14.06
N PRO A 495 7.41 4.31 -14.58
CA PRO A 495 8.03 5.48 -15.22
C PRO A 495 7.15 6.15 -16.28
N SER A 496 6.46 5.36 -17.12
CA SER A 496 5.52 5.88 -18.14
C SER A 496 4.31 6.62 -17.55
N TYR A 497 3.86 6.21 -16.36
CA TYR A 497 2.75 6.89 -15.67
C TYR A 497 3.23 8.21 -15.07
N LEU A 498 4.39 8.23 -14.42
CA LEU A 498 5.00 9.46 -13.92
C LEU A 498 5.30 10.45 -15.05
N GLU A 499 5.82 9.97 -16.18
CA GLU A 499 6.02 10.77 -17.38
C GLU A 499 4.70 11.34 -17.90
N THR A 500 3.61 10.56 -17.92
CA THR A 500 2.28 11.08 -18.32
C THR A 500 1.80 12.18 -17.38
N LEU A 501 1.93 11.99 -16.06
CA LEU A 501 1.55 13.01 -15.07
C LEU A 501 2.38 14.29 -15.20
N TYR A 502 3.64 14.18 -15.61
CA TYR A 502 4.49 15.32 -15.93
C TYR A 502 4.06 16.00 -17.23
N GLU A 503 3.97 15.22 -18.31
CA GLU A 503 3.78 15.72 -19.66
C GLU A 503 2.40 16.32 -19.86
N ASP A 504 1.36 15.74 -19.28
CA ASP A 504 -0.04 16.12 -19.51
C ASP A 504 -0.62 17.06 -18.45
N ASN A 505 0.13 17.38 -17.39
CA ASN A 505 -0.28 18.44 -16.50
C ASN A 505 -0.26 19.80 -17.23
N ARG A 506 -1.42 20.46 -17.27
CA ARG A 506 -1.64 21.80 -17.84
C ARG A 506 -2.14 22.82 -16.81
N ILE A 507 -2.27 22.41 -15.56
CA ILE A 507 -2.92 23.18 -14.49
C ILE A 507 -1.90 23.87 -13.59
N ASN A 508 -0.85 23.16 -13.18
CA ASN A 508 0.16 23.65 -12.24
C ASN A 508 1.48 22.86 -12.38
N ASP A 509 2.40 23.07 -11.45
CA ASP A 509 3.72 22.44 -11.46
C ASP A 509 3.77 21.08 -10.73
N ALA A 510 2.64 20.53 -10.26
CA ALA A 510 2.62 19.31 -9.45
C ALA A 510 3.25 18.09 -10.14
N GLY A 511 3.12 17.98 -11.47
CA GLY A 511 3.78 16.92 -12.25
C GLY A 511 5.31 17.06 -12.28
N ILE A 512 5.81 18.30 -12.39
CA ILE A 512 7.24 18.63 -12.35
C ILE A 512 7.81 18.34 -10.97
N GLU A 513 7.10 18.74 -9.92
CA GLU A 513 7.48 18.50 -8.53
C GLU A 513 7.50 17.00 -8.20
N LEU A 514 6.53 16.24 -8.72
CA LEU A 514 6.45 14.79 -8.55
C LEU A 514 7.64 14.09 -9.19
N GLU A 515 7.96 14.41 -10.45
CA GLU A 515 9.10 13.84 -11.17
C GLU A 515 10.40 14.09 -10.39
N ALA A 516 10.63 15.35 -9.98
CA ALA A 516 11.81 15.72 -9.19
C ALA A 516 11.87 14.97 -7.84
N ALA A 517 10.73 14.70 -7.21
CA ALA A 517 10.67 13.99 -5.95
C ALA A 517 11.03 12.49 -6.10
N PHE A 518 10.59 11.84 -7.19
CA PHE A 518 11.00 10.47 -7.50
C PHE A 518 12.48 10.40 -7.94
N ASP A 519 12.96 11.36 -8.72
CA ASP A 519 14.37 11.47 -9.11
C ASP A 519 15.33 11.63 -7.92
N ALA A 520 14.83 12.19 -6.81
CA ALA A 520 15.58 12.34 -5.57
C ALA A 520 15.64 11.06 -4.72
N LEU A 521 14.89 10.00 -5.06
CA LEU A 521 14.97 8.72 -4.36
C LEU A 521 16.30 7.99 -4.63
N PRO A 522 16.75 7.10 -3.74
CA PRO A 522 17.81 6.16 -4.05
C PRO A 522 17.43 5.32 -5.30
N GLY A 523 18.30 5.28 -6.31
CA GLY A 523 17.98 4.67 -7.62
C GLY A 523 17.30 5.62 -8.62
N GLY A 524 16.93 6.82 -8.14
CA GLY A 524 16.37 7.94 -8.89
C GLY A 524 14.92 7.74 -9.34
N GLY A 525 14.18 6.77 -8.82
CA GLY A 525 12.83 6.50 -9.29
C GLY A 525 12.11 5.52 -8.38
N PRO A 526 10.88 5.09 -8.76
CA PRO A 526 10.13 4.10 -8.01
C PRO A 526 10.89 2.77 -8.01
N ARG A 527 11.13 2.22 -6.82
CA ARG A 527 11.78 0.91 -6.70
C ARG A 527 10.82 -0.24 -7.00
N VAL A 528 11.36 -1.33 -7.55
CA VAL A 528 10.64 -2.58 -7.72
C VAL A 528 10.71 -3.42 -6.45
N LEU A 529 9.56 -3.95 -6.02
CA LEU A 529 9.43 -4.83 -4.86
C LEU A 529 9.34 -6.30 -5.28
N THR A 530 9.72 -7.21 -4.39
CA THR A 530 9.53 -8.65 -4.57
C THR A 530 8.44 -9.11 -3.62
N ILE A 531 7.36 -9.66 -4.18
CA ILE A 531 6.24 -10.23 -3.44
C ILE A 531 6.60 -11.66 -2.99
N ALA A 532 7.01 -12.51 -3.94
CA ALA A 532 7.38 -13.89 -3.69
C ALA A 532 8.58 -14.28 -4.54
N GLU A 533 9.37 -15.25 -4.07
CA GLU A 533 10.53 -15.75 -4.79
C GLU A 533 10.71 -17.25 -4.57
N ALA A 534 11.24 -17.91 -5.60
CA ALA A 534 11.69 -19.30 -5.56
C ALA A 534 13.03 -19.38 -6.29
N GLN A 535 13.94 -20.20 -5.78
CA GLN A 535 15.25 -20.39 -6.40
C GLN A 535 15.75 -21.82 -6.23
N ALA A 536 16.51 -22.30 -7.20
CA ALA A 536 17.20 -23.58 -7.14
C ALA A 536 18.57 -23.50 -7.82
N SER A 537 19.51 -24.29 -7.30
CA SER A 537 20.72 -24.68 -8.04
C SER A 537 20.42 -25.98 -8.78
N VAL A 538 20.61 -25.98 -10.10
CA VAL A 538 20.31 -27.13 -10.96
C VAL A 538 21.59 -27.61 -11.63
N PRO A 539 21.91 -28.92 -11.59
CA PRO A 539 23.05 -29.48 -12.32
C PRO A 539 23.06 -29.08 -13.79
N LEU A 540 24.20 -28.60 -14.28
CA LEU A 540 24.37 -28.01 -15.60
C LEU A 540 25.34 -28.82 -16.46
N THR A 541 25.00 -28.99 -17.72
CA THR A 541 25.86 -29.63 -18.75
C THR A 541 25.78 -28.84 -20.06
N GLY A 542 26.62 -29.18 -21.03
CA GLY A 542 26.61 -28.51 -22.35
C GLY A 542 27.32 -27.15 -22.37
N LEU A 543 28.21 -26.88 -21.40
CA LEU A 543 29.05 -25.68 -21.39
C LEU A 543 30.02 -25.66 -22.56
N ALA A 544 30.33 -24.46 -23.05
CA ALA A 544 31.35 -24.29 -24.07
C ALA A 544 32.73 -24.58 -23.44
N GLY A 545 33.47 -25.51 -24.03
CA GLY A 545 34.83 -25.80 -23.58
C GLY A 545 35.69 -24.53 -23.68
N THR A 546 36.42 -24.20 -22.62
CA THR A 546 37.45 -23.17 -22.69
C THR A 546 38.39 -23.55 -23.84
N GLY A 547 38.49 -22.68 -24.84
CA GLY A 547 39.30 -22.97 -26.02
C GLY A 547 40.75 -23.21 -25.63
N GLU A 548 41.12 -24.47 -25.43
CA GLU A 548 42.52 -24.87 -25.38
C GLU A 548 43.01 -24.70 -26.82
N THR A 549 43.62 -23.55 -27.10
CA THR A 549 44.52 -23.41 -28.25
C THR A 549 45.56 -24.50 -28.11
N THR A 550 45.29 -25.62 -28.77
CA THR A 550 46.27 -26.65 -29.06
C THR A 550 47.26 -26.03 -30.03
N ASP A 551 48.26 -25.35 -29.47
CA ASP A 551 49.46 -24.97 -30.18
C ASP A 551 50.24 -26.26 -30.47
N THR A 552 49.79 -27.02 -31.47
CA THR A 552 50.59 -28.06 -32.10
C THR A 552 51.61 -27.37 -33.00
N GLY A 553 52.67 -26.86 -32.36
CA GLY A 553 53.83 -26.25 -32.99
C GLY A 553 55.11 -26.94 -32.54
N GLU A 554 55.29 -28.22 -32.89
CA GLU A 554 56.62 -28.85 -32.86
C GLU A 554 57.56 -28.10 -33.84
N SER A 555 58.59 -27.45 -33.31
CA SER A 555 59.89 -27.43 -33.98
C SER A 555 61.02 -27.30 -32.97
N GLU A 556 61.78 -28.39 -32.82
CA GLU A 556 63.12 -28.40 -32.24
C GLU A 556 64.08 -27.49 -33.04
N SER A 557 65.05 -26.89 -32.35
CA SER A 557 66.50 -26.96 -32.68
C SER A 557 67.29 -25.69 -32.32
N SER A 558 68.19 -25.87 -31.33
CA SER A 558 69.59 -25.43 -31.30
C SER A 558 69.98 -23.94 -31.45
N GLY A 559 70.89 -23.47 -30.57
CA GLY A 559 71.91 -22.51 -31.02
C GLY A 559 72.42 -21.51 -29.98
N ASP A 560 73.35 -22.00 -29.17
CA ASP A 560 74.47 -21.37 -28.46
C ASP A 560 74.92 -19.91 -28.76
N THR A 561 75.57 -19.36 -27.72
CA THR A 561 76.69 -18.38 -27.68
C THR A 561 76.52 -16.86 -27.87
N SER A 562 76.82 -16.18 -26.75
CA SER A 562 77.82 -15.10 -26.58
C SER A 562 77.63 -13.72 -27.21
N GLY A 563 77.91 -12.68 -26.43
CA GLY A 563 78.26 -11.36 -26.97
C GLY A 563 78.14 -10.25 -25.94
N SER A 564 79.29 -9.78 -25.48
CA SER A 564 79.54 -8.70 -24.55
C SER A 564 79.35 -7.29 -25.16
N ASP A 565 79.47 -6.30 -24.27
CA ASP A 565 80.03 -4.95 -24.47
C ASP A 565 79.06 -3.74 -24.51
N GLU A 566 79.05 -3.08 -23.34
CA GLU A 566 79.56 -1.71 -23.11
C GLU A 566 78.94 -0.46 -23.78
N ILE A 567 78.45 0.41 -22.87
CA ILE A 567 78.74 1.85 -22.69
C ILE A 567 78.10 2.87 -23.64
N GLY A 568 77.42 3.86 -23.01
CA GLY A 568 77.41 5.25 -23.48
C GLY A 568 76.17 6.07 -23.10
N ASP A 569 76.18 6.68 -21.92
CA ASP A 569 76.00 8.12 -21.61
C ASP A 569 75.05 8.98 -22.47
N GLU A 570 74.32 9.98 -22.00
CA GLU A 570 74.03 10.59 -20.70
C GLU A 570 72.94 11.67 -20.94
N ALA A 571 72.43 12.23 -19.83
CA ALA A 571 71.85 13.57 -19.67
C ALA A 571 70.34 13.79 -19.92
N GLU A 572 69.60 14.56 -19.11
CA GLU A 572 69.79 15.15 -17.77
C GLU A 572 68.45 15.74 -17.30
N SER A 573 68.42 16.11 -16.01
CA SER A 573 67.43 16.90 -15.23
C SER A 573 66.27 16.09 -14.62
N ASP A 574 66.30 15.67 -13.35
CA ASP A 574 66.45 16.42 -12.07
C ASP A 574 65.22 17.31 -11.81
N SER A 575 64.45 17.20 -10.73
CA SER A 575 64.81 16.92 -9.34
C SER A 575 63.55 16.72 -8.47
N SER A 576 63.64 15.80 -7.48
CA SER A 576 63.19 15.92 -6.07
C SER A 576 61.67 16.11 -5.78
N PHE A 577 60.95 15.52 -4.82
CA PHE A 577 61.04 15.22 -3.38
C PHE A 577 60.84 13.78 -2.84
N GLN A 578 61.66 13.33 -1.89
CA GLN A 578 61.39 12.26 -0.89
C GLN A 578 60.06 12.49 -0.10
N ASP A 579 59.44 11.56 0.62
CA ASP A 579 59.97 10.46 1.43
C ASP A 579 58.85 9.53 1.93
N ASP A 580 59.20 8.26 2.13
CA ASP A 580 58.81 7.28 3.17
C ASP A 580 57.33 7.13 3.58
N GLY A 581 56.72 5.95 3.45
CA GLY A 581 57.11 4.69 4.11
C GLY A 581 56.19 4.48 5.32
N ALA A 582 55.68 3.32 5.68
CA ALA A 582 55.85 1.95 5.26
C ALA A 582 54.78 1.12 6.01
N THR A 583 54.38 -0.03 5.43
CA THR A 583 54.03 -1.32 6.10
C THR A 583 52.85 -1.34 7.09
N ASP A 584 52.04 -2.39 7.24
CA ASP A 584 51.90 -3.73 6.66
C ASP A 584 50.48 -4.16 7.10
N GLN A 585 49.64 -4.70 6.22
CA GLN A 585 49.40 -6.14 6.02
C GLN A 585 48.87 -6.95 7.21
N SER A 586 47.98 -7.88 6.82
CA SER A 586 47.28 -8.94 7.55
C SER A 586 45.97 -8.49 8.23
N GLY A 587 44.81 -9.11 7.99
CA GLY A 587 44.52 -10.34 7.27
C GLY A 587 43.56 -11.20 8.09
N CYS A 588 42.39 -11.44 7.51
CA CYS A 588 41.54 -12.63 7.64
C CYS A 588 40.80 -12.98 8.96
N ALA A 589 39.47 -13.03 8.78
CA ALA A 589 38.62 -14.22 8.88
C ALA A 589 37.86 -14.54 10.19
N CYS A 590 36.62 -14.93 9.92
CA CYS A 590 35.52 -15.35 10.78
C CYS A 590 35.77 -16.68 11.50
N SER A 591 35.12 -16.88 12.66
CA SER A 591 34.43 -18.14 12.99
C SER A 591 33.50 -18.01 14.19
N SER A 592 32.61 -18.99 14.30
CA SER A 592 31.35 -19.12 15.00
C SER A 592 31.40 -19.49 16.50
N GLU A 593 30.21 -19.35 17.11
CA GLU A 593 29.54 -20.22 18.11
C GLU A 593 30.03 -20.35 19.57
N ASP A 594 29.14 -19.84 20.44
CA ASP A 594 28.41 -20.53 21.52
C ASP A 594 29.01 -20.76 22.93
N GLN A 595 28.08 -20.72 23.90
CA GLN A 595 28.09 -21.17 25.30
C GLN A 595 28.44 -20.15 26.41
N GLY A 596 27.38 -19.60 27.04
CA GLY A 596 27.03 -20.01 28.41
C GLY A 596 27.35 -19.10 29.61
N GLN A 597 26.28 -18.85 30.39
CA GLN A 597 26.20 -18.57 31.86
C GLN A 597 26.37 -17.12 32.38
N GLY A 598 25.27 -16.55 32.90
CA GLY A 598 25.26 -15.42 33.85
C GLY A 598 25.54 -15.86 35.30
N PRO A 599 25.07 -15.15 36.36
CA PRO A 599 24.60 -13.77 36.46
C PRO A 599 25.47 -12.93 37.42
N GLY A 600 25.41 -11.59 37.33
CA GLY A 600 26.15 -10.69 38.22
C GLY A 600 25.30 -9.51 38.68
N GLU A 601 24.83 -9.59 39.92
CA GLU A 601 24.16 -8.53 40.67
C GLU A 601 25.03 -7.27 40.80
N GLY A 602 24.41 -6.09 40.79
CA GLY A 602 25.12 -4.85 41.11
C GLY A 602 24.29 -3.58 40.94
N ALA A 603 23.36 -3.32 41.86
CA ALA A 603 22.84 -1.98 42.11
C ALA A 603 23.98 -1.05 42.62
N PRO A 604 23.82 0.28 42.50
CA PRO A 604 23.39 0.99 43.71
C PRO A 604 22.39 2.13 43.50
N LEU A 605 21.59 2.30 44.54
CA LEU A 605 20.70 3.40 44.85
C LEU A 605 21.45 4.51 45.63
N LEU A 606 20.96 5.74 45.44
CA LEU A 606 20.70 6.78 46.47
C LEU A 606 21.83 7.70 47.00
N SER A 607 21.46 9.00 46.99
CA SER A 607 21.64 10.06 48.04
C SER A 607 22.65 11.17 47.70
N LEU A 608 22.45 12.46 47.96
CA LEU A 608 21.33 13.33 48.38
C LEU A 608 21.90 14.78 48.45
N LEU A 609 21.03 15.79 48.44
CA LEU A 609 21.20 17.20 48.92
C LEU A 609 22.05 18.12 48.03
N GLY A 610 21.60 19.32 47.62
CA GLY A 610 20.51 20.17 48.06
C GLY A 610 21.05 21.60 48.22
N LEU A 611 20.37 22.64 47.71
CA LEU A 611 20.32 23.96 48.36
C LEU A 611 19.23 24.86 47.75
N LEU A 612 18.40 25.40 48.64
CA LEU A 612 17.43 26.49 48.43
C LEU A 612 18.09 27.87 48.36
N GLY A 613 17.42 28.82 47.70
CA GLY A 613 17.53 30.27 47.96
C GLY A 613 17.10 31.12 46.77
N LEU A 614 15.82 31.53 46.64
CA LEU A 614 15.17 32.73 47.22
C LEU A 614 15.02 33.90 46.21
N LEU A 615 13.75 34.21 45.92
CA LEU A 615 13.11 35.55 45.85
C LEU A 615 13.51 36.59 44.78
N GLY A 616 12.51 37.04 44.00
CA GLY A 616 12.53 38.31 43.27
C GLY A 616 11.31 38.55 42.37
N LEU A 617 10.22 39.08 42.94
CA LEU A 617 9.03 39.61 42.24
C LEU A 617 9.32 40.91 41.46
N VAL A 618 8.47 41.19 40.46
CA VAL A 618 7.88 42.49 40.03
C VAL A 618 7.97 42.80 38.51
N ALA A 619 6.88 42.43 37.81
CA ALA A 619 5.99 43.21 36.91
C ALA A 619 6.48 43.92 35.61
N PRO A 620 5.58 44.09 34.61
CA PRO A 620 5.90 44.29 33.20
C PRO A 620 5.78 45.76 32.72
N ARG A 621 6.37 46.06 31.56
CA ARG A 621 6.12 47.30 30.80
C ARG A 621 5.31 47.02 29.54
N ARG A 622 4.15 47.66 29.43
CA ARG A 622 3.32 47.78 28.23
C ARG A 622 3.47 49.18 27.61
N SER A 623 3.46 49.20 26.27
CA SER A 623 2.92 50.18 25.32
C SER A 623 3.37 51.66 25.28
N ARG A 624 3.76 52.08 24.07
CA ARG A 624 3.32 53.29 23.37
C ARG A 624 2.88 52.83 21.97
N GLY A 625 1.73 53.18 21.40
CA GLY A 625 0.62 54.00 21.86
C GLY A 625 -0.60 53.74 20.99
#